data_AF-A0A845YP52-F1
#
_entry.id   AF-A0A845YP52-F1
#
_cell.length_a   1.000
_cell.length_b   1.000
_cell.length_c   1.000
_cell.angle_alpha   90.00
_cell.angle_beta   90.00
_cell.angle_gamma   90.00
#
_symmetry.space_group_name_H-M   'P 1'
#
loop_
_entity.id
_entity.type
_entity.pdbx_description
1 polymer ?
#
loop_
_entity_poly.entity_id
_entity_poly.type
_entity_poly.pdbx_seq_one_letter_code
_entity_poly.pdbx_strand_id
1 'polypeptide(L)'
;MECLAQLTQRAIAQSTEIEAINQQLALTNDRQDYAEARQWTNYLTLDPIRLVQNVLGGGDVQRDRLAIAALELEAANLSRRRKAVAEEITREVVDLVLDYEKQNRQLTLTTAQYQTQQQRQAVMEAVYRTGSGATSQVLTVWQRTEDIAARCQEQHIDQAQTVRELEVLVDGDSLQREASPSCKSTRTHSNADAL
;
A
#
# COMPACT_ATOMS: atom_id res chain seq x y z
N MET A 1 18.23 2.62 0.02
CA MET A 1 17.98 1.16 0.05
C MET A 1 17.34 0.73 1.36
N GLU A 2 17.86 1.16 2.52
CA GLU A 2 17.33 0.75 3.83
C GLU A 2 15.87 1.20 4.09
N CYS A 3 15.51 2.42 3.70
CA CYS A 3 14.13 2.93 3.84
C CYS A 3 13.10 2.12 3.01
N LEU A 4 13.40 1.85 1.74
CA LEU A 4 12.53 1.03 0.88
C LEU A 4 12.32 -0.37 1.46
N ALA A 5 13.40 -1.00 1.93
CA ALA A 5 13.31 -2.29 2.60
C ALA A 5 12.40 -2.24 3.83
N GLN A 6 12.51 -1.20 4.67
CA GLN A 6 11.64 -1.01 5.82
C GLN A 6 10.17 -0.82 5.43
N LEU A 7 9.87 -0.02 4.39
CA LEU A 7 8.51 0.18 3.88
C LEU A 7 7.90 -1.13 3.38
N THR A 8 8.64 -1.87 2.55
CA THR A 8 8.18 -3.17 2.04
C THR A 8 7.92 -4.17 3.17
N GLN A 9 8.80 -4.20 4.20
CA GLN A 9 8.64 -5.10 5.33
C GLN A 9 7.40 -4.75 6.16
N ARG A 10 7.13 -3.46 6.38
CA ARG A 10 5.92 -3.00 7.08
C ARG A 10 4.66 -3.30 6.28
N ALA A 11 4.65 -3.05 4.96
CA ALA A 11 3.51 -3.36 4.10
C ALA A 11 3.19 -4.86 4.07
N ILE A 12 4.22 -5.71 3.97
CA ILE A 12 4.06 -7.17 4.08
C ILE A 12 3.51 -7.58 5.45
N ALA A 13 3.94 -6.92 6.53
CA ALA A 13 3.50 -7.23 7.88
C ALA A 13 2.04 -6.82 8.15
N GLN A 14 1.53 -5.80 7.47
CA GLN A 14 0.13 -5.35 7.57
C GLN A 14 -0.84 -6.13 6.68
N SER A 15 -0.35 -6.98 5.77
CA SER A 15 -1.21 -7.71 4.84
C SER A 15 -2.04 -8.77 5.55
N THR A 16 -3.36 -8.57 5.58
CA THR A 16 -4.33 -9.53 6.13
C THR A 16 -4.36 -10.84 5.34
N GLU A 17 -4.10 -10.80 4.03
CA GLU A 17 -3.97 -12.02 3.20
C GLU A 17 -2.74 -12.84 3.63
N ILE A 18 -1.59 -12.20 3.85
CA ILE A 18 -0.39 -12.89 4.34
C ILE A 18 -0.61 -13.43 5.75
N GLU A 19 -1.30 -12.69 6.62
CA GLU A 19 -1.67 -13.15 7.96
C GLU A 19 -2.55 -14.40 7.88
N ALA A 20 -3.61 -14.38 7.07
CA ALA A 20 -4.51 -15.51 6.88
C ALA A 20 -3.76 -16.74 6.32
N ILE A 21 -2.86 -16.55 5.36
CA ILE A 21 -2.02 -17.63 4.83
C ILE A 21 -1.10 -18.20 5.91
N ASN A 22 -0.49 -17.35 6.74
CA ASN A 22 0.37 -17.81 7.84
C ASN A 22 -0.42 -18.63 8.87
N GLN A 23 -1.64 -18.22 9.21
CA GLN A 23 -2.53 -18.98 10.10
C GLN A 23 -2.90 -20.35 9.49
N GLN A 24 -3.21 -20.40 8.19
CA GLN A 24 -3.50 -21.66 7.50
C GLN A 24 -2.27 -22.58 7.43
N LEU A 25 -1.08 -22.04 7.17
CA LEU A 25 0.16 -22.81 7.20
C LEU A 25 0.43 -23.41 8.57
N ALA A 26 0.23 -22.66 9.65
CA ALA A 26 0.38 -23.16 11.02
C ALA A 26 -0.58 -24.34 11.29
N LEU A 27 -1.87 -24.19 10.94
CA LEU A 27 -2.86 -25.25 11.10
C LEU A 27 -2.55 -26.49 10.23
N THR A 28 -2.02 -26.29 9.03
CA THR A 28 -1.66 -27.39 8.12
C THR A 28 -0.46 -28.17 8.65
N ASN A 29 0.55 -27.46 9.17
CA ASN A 29 1.71 -28.08 9.82
C ASN A 29 1.31 -28.85 11.08
N ASP A 30 0.47 -28.27 11.95
CA ASP A 30 -0.03 -28.96 13.15
C ASP A 30 -0.78 -30.25 12.80
N ARG A 31 -1.57 -30.24 11.72
CA ARG A 31 -2.29 -31.41 11.22
C ARG A 31 -1.34 -32.47 10.65
N GLN A 32 -0.29 -32.04 9.94
CA GLN A 32 0.74 -32.93 9.44
C GLN A 32 1.49 -33.61 10.58
N ASP A 33 1.98 -32.85 11.55
CA ASP A 33 2.70 -33.38 12.72
C ASP A 33 1.85 -34.39 13.49
N TYR A 34 0.56 -34.09 13.66
CA TYR A 34 -0.38 -35.00 14.30
C TYR A 34 -0.64 -36.28 13.50
N ALA A 35 -0.75 -36.18 12.17
CA ALA A 35 -0.94 -37.32 11.29
C ALA A 35 0.30 -38.22 11.28
N GLU A 36 1.49 -37.63 11.19
CA GLU A 36 2.78 -38.33 11.28
C GLU A 36 2.93 -39.04 12.64
N ALA A 37 2.62 -38.36 13.74
CA ALA A 37 2.68 -38.91 15.09
C ALA A 37 1.70 -40.07 15.34
N ARG A 38 0.70 -40.28 14.47
CA ARG A 38 -0.28 -41.37 14.56
C ARG A 38 -0.11 -42.46 13.51
N GLN A 39 0.82 -42.32 12.58
CA GLN A 39 1.08 -43.37 11.59
C GLN A 39 1.35 -44.73 12.25
N TRP A 40 2.06 -44.74 13.38
CA TRP A 40 2.39 -45.96 14.11
C TRP A 40 1.16 -46.75 14.58
N THR A 41 0.03 -46.10 14.90
CA THR A 41 -1.17 -46.81 15.37
C THR A 41 -1.82 -47.63 14.27
N ASN A 42 -1.68 -47.21 13.01
CA ASN A 42 -2.24 -47.95 11.87
C ASN A 42 -1.42 -49.20 11.51
N TYR A 43 -0.20 -49.33 12.02
CA TYR A 43 0.57 -50.58 11.96
C TYR A 43 0.21 -51.55 13.11
N LEU A 44 -0.44 -51.07 14.18
CA LEU A 44 -0.83 -51.86 15.34
C LEU A 44 -2.34 -52.10 15.35
N THR A 45 -2.83 -53.00 14.48
CA THR A 45 -4.24 -53.39 14.44
C THR A 45 -4.44 -54.80 15.02
N LEU A 46 -5.43 -54.97 15.91
CA LEU A 46 -5.81 -56.28 16.48
C LEU A 46 -6.62 -57.18 15.52
N ASP A 47 -7.00 -56.64 14.35
CA ASP A 47 -7.75 -57.36 13.32
C ASP A 47 -6.77 -58.03 12.32
N PRO A 48 -6.75 -59.37 12.21
CA PRO A 48 -5.78 -60.10 11.40
C PRO A 48 -5.93 -59.84 9.88
N ILE A 49 -7.13 -59.51 9.39
CA ILE A 49 -7.34 -59.22 7.96
C ILE A 49 -6.73 -57.85 7.60
N ARG A 50 -6.89 -56.86 8.48
CA ARG A 50 -6.33 -55.50 8.30
C ARG A 50 -4.81 -55.49 8.43
N LEU A 51 -4.24 -56.31 9.32
CA LEU A 51 -2.80 -56.46 9.46
C LEU A 51 -2.16 -56.94 8.14
N VAL A 52 -2.73 -57.97 7.51
CA VAL A 52 -2.23 -58.51 6.23
C VAL A 52 -2.36 -57.48 5.12
N GLN A 53 -3.45 -56.72 5.07
CA GLN A 53 -3.60 -55.63 4.11
C GLN A 53 -2.52 -54.55 4.33
N ASN A 54 -2.36 -54.04 5.55
CA ASN A 54 -1.39 -52.99 5.88
C ASN A 54 0.07 -53.41 5.62
N VAL A 55 0.43 -54.68 5.85
CA VAL A 55 1.77 -55.24 5.59
C VAL A 55 2.04 -55.42 4.10
N LEU A 56 1.02 -55.81 3.32
CA LEU A 56 1.10 -55.92 1.86
C LEU A 56 0.97 -54.56 1.15
N GLY A 57 0.97 -53.47 1.91
CA GLY A 57 0.97 -52.09 1.39
C GLY A 57 -0.40 -51.59 0.91
N GLY A 58 -1.48 -52.31 1.19
CA GLY A 58 -2.85 -51.87 0.90
C GLY A 58 -3.64 -51.51 2.16
N GLY A 59 -4.51 -50.51 2.10
CA GLY A 59 -5.40 -50.15 3.23
C GLY A 59 -5.07 -48.82 3.91
N ASP A 60 -5.19 -48.78 5.24
CA ASP A 60 -5.19 -47.53 6.04
C ASP A 60 -3.83 -46.81 5.99
N VAL A 61 -2.71 -47.55 5.91
CA VAL A 61 -1.35 -46.99 5.76
C VAL A 61 -1.18 -46.20 4.45
N GLN A 62 -1.79 -46.65 3.36
CA GLN A 62 -1.71 -45.94 2.07
C GLN A 62 -2.58 -44.67 2.08
N ARG A 63 -3.73 -44.71 2.76
CA ARG A 63 -4.60 -43.53 2.93
C ARG A 63 -3.91 -42.43 3.73
N ASP A 64 -3.20 -42.78 4.80
CA ASP A 64 -2.46 -41.80 5.60
C ASP A 64 -1.33 -41.14 4.80
N ARG A 65 -0.55 -41.94 4.05
CA ARG A 65 0.53 -41.41 3.21
C ARG A 65 -0.01 -40.45 2.16
N LEU A 66 -1.16 -40.77 1.56
CA LEU A 66 -1.83 -39.87 0.62
C LEU A 66 -2.36 -38.61 1.32
N ALA A 67 -2.90 -38.73 2.53
CA ALA A 67 -3.38 -37.59 3.30
C ALA A 67 -2.24 -36.64 3.69
N ILE A 68 -1.09 -37.18 4.11
CA ILE A 68 0.10 -36.39 4.46
C ILE A 68 0.68 -35.73 3.20
N ALA A 69 0.81 -36.47 2.10
CA ALA A 69 1.25 -35.89 0.83
C ALA A 69 0.29 -34.78 0.33
N ALA A 70 -1.01 -34.90 0.60
CA ALA A 70 -1.98 -33.85 0.30
C ALA A 70 -1.79 -32.61 1.18
N LEU A 71 -1.53 -32.78 2.49
CA LEU A 71 -1.21 -31.68 3.40
C LEU A 71 0.11 -30.98 3.02
N GLU A 72 1.15 -31.74 2.66
CA GLU A 72 2.42 -31.20 2.17
C GLU A 72 2.23 -30.37 0.89
N LEU A 73 1.39 -30.87 -0.04
CA LEU A 73 1.06 -30.16 -1.27
C LEU A 73 0.29 -28.86 -0.97
N GLU A 74 -0.66 -28.90 -0.03
CA GLU A 74 -1.42 -27.73 0.42
C GLU A 74 -0.49 -26.69 1.05
N ALA A 75 0.40 -27.09 1.96
CA ALA A 75 1.40 -26.22 2.57
C ALA A 75 2.33 -25.61 1.52
N ALA A 76 2.77 -26.39 0.53
CA ALA A 76 3.59 -25.90 -0.58
C ALA A 76 2.84 -24.87 -1.44
N ASN A 77 1.56 -25.08 -1.71
CA ASN A 77 0.73 -24.14 -2.47
C ASN A 77 0.50 -22.83 -1.69
N LEU A 78 0.20 -22.92 -0.39
CA LEU A 78 0.07 -21.76 0.49
C LEU A 78 1.38 -20.96 0.56
N SER A 79 2.52 -21.64 0.67
CA SER A 79 3.85 -21.00 0.65
C SER A 79 4.12 -20.27 -0.68
N ARG A 80 3.75 -20.86 -1.82
CA ARG A 80 3.83 -20.20 -3.13
C ARG A 80 2.93 -18.97 -3.20
N ARG A 81 1.68 -19.09 -2.73
CA ARG A 81 0.73 -17.97 -2.71
C ARG A 81 1.26 -16.81 -1.86
N ARG A 82 1.78 -17.11 -0.66
CA ARG A 82 2.40 -16.10 0.21
C ARG A 82 3.53 -15.35 -0.49
N LYS A 83 4.42 -16.06 -1.20
CA LYS A 83 5.51 -15.43 -1.95
C LYS A 83 4.99 -14.53 -3.08
N ALA A 84 3.98 -14.98 -3.81
CA ALA A 84 3.37 -14.19 -4.87
C ALA A 84 2.76 -12.89 -4.34
N VAL A 85 1.99 -12.97 -3.24
CA VAL A 85 1.39 -11.79 -2.58
C VAL A 85 2.47 -10.85 -2.04
N ALA A 86 3.52 -11.38 -1.42
CA ALA A 86 4.63 -10.57 -0.95
C ALA A 86 5.38 -9.87 -2.09
N GLU A 87 5.55 -10.54 -3.24
CA GLU A 87 6.16 -9.94 -4.44
C GLU A 87 5.27 -8.84 -5.02
N GLU A 88 3.95 -9.06 -5.06
CA GLU A 88 2.97 -8.08 -5.52
C GLU A 88 3.00 -6.81 -4.66
N ILE A 89 2.93 -6.95 -3.33
CA ILE A 89 3.06 -5.84 -2.38
C ILE A 89 4.41 -5.12 -2.57
N THR A 90 5.49 -5.89 -2.74
CA THR A 90 6.83 -5.31 -2.93
C THR A 90 6.87 -4.47 -4.21
N ARG A 91 6.27 -4.96 -5.30
CA ARG A 91 6.20 -4.25 -6.58
C ARG A 91 5.39 -2.96 -6.44
N GLU A 92 4.23 -3.03 -5.82
CA GLU A 92 3.36 -1.88 -5.59
C GLU A 92 4.06 -0.77 -4.78
N VAL A 93 4.74 -1.14 -3.69
CA VAL A 93 5.53 -0.19 -2.89
C VAL A 93 6.66 0.44 -3.71
N VAL A 94 7.36 -0.35 -4.53
CA VAL A 94 8.43 0.17 -5.40
C VAL A 94 7.87 1.15 -6.43
N ASP A 95 6.77 0.79 -7.09
CA ASP A 95 6.14 1.63 -8.12
C ASP A 95 5.69 2.97 -7.53
N LEU A 96 5.01 2.96 -6.37
CA LEU A 96 4.59 4.18 -5.68
C LEU A 96 5.76 5.06 -5.24
N VAL A 97 6.85 4.47 -4.74
CA VAL A 97 8.06 5.24 -4.38
C VAL A 97 8.70 5.88 -5.62
N LEU A 98 8.76 5.15 -6.74
CA LEU A 98 9.28 5.68 -8.00
C LEU A 98 8.41 6.82 -8.55
N ASP A 99 7.08 6.68 -8.45
CA ASP A 99 6.15 7.72 -8.85
C ASP A 99 6.27 8.96 -7.96
N TYR A 100 6.39 8.79 -6.64
CA TYR A 100 6.67 9.88 -5.71
C TYR A 100 7.98 10.60 -6.06
N GLU A 101 9.06 9.87 -6.33
CA GLU A 101 10.34 10.48 -6.73
C GLU A 101 10.23 11.25 -8.04
N LYS A 102 9.53 10.69 -9.02
CA LYS A 102 9.30 11.33 -10.32
C LYS A 102 8.48 12.60 -10.16
N GLN A 103 7.38 12.57 -9.41
CA GLN A 103 6.55 13.73 -9.10
C GLN A 103 7.36 14.79 -8.35
N ASN A 104 8.20 14.39 -7.37
CA ASN A 104 9.04 15.32 -6.63
C ASN A 104 10.04 16.06 -7.54
N ARG A 105 10.64 15.36 -8.51
CA ARG A 105 11.53 15.98 -9.52
C ARG A 105 10.75 16.96 -10.41
N GLN A 106 9.54 16.60 -10.82
CA GLN A 106 8.68 17.47 -11.63
C GLN A 106 8.26 18.71 -10.85
N LEU A 107 7.82 18.55 -9.60
CA LEU A 107 7.44 19.63 -8.71
C LEU A 107 8.60 20.60 -8.48
N THR A 108 9.81 20.10 -8.27
CA THR A 108 11.02 20.92 -8.14
C THR A 108 11.23 21.78 -9.39
N LEU A 109 11.11 21.17 -10.58
CA LEU A 109 11.25 21.89 -11.85
C LEU A 109 10.16 22.96 -12.04
N THR A 110 8.89 22.62 -11.82
CA THR A 110 7.78 23.55 -12.00
C THR A 110 7.84 24.69 -10.98
N THR A 111 8.27 24.42 -9.74
CA THR A 111 8.47 25.44 -8.70
C THR A 111 9.59 26.42 -9.10
N ALA A 112 10.70 25.93 -9.65
CA ALA A 112 11.76 26.80 -10.15
C ALA A 112 11.29 27.66 -11.35
N GLN A 113 10.48 27.08 -12.24
CA GLN A 113 9.86 27.83 -13.34
C GLN A 113 8.91 28.91 -12.81
N TYR A 114 8.10 28.58 -11.81
CA TYR A 114 7.17 29.50 -11.17
C TYR A 114 7.91 30.70 -10.55
N GLN A 115 8.96 30.45 -9.77
CA GLN A 115 9.79 31.51 -9.18
C GLN A 115 10.40 32.43 -10.26
N THR A 116 10.90 31.85 -11.35
CA THR A 116 11.43 32.63 -12.48
C THR A 116 10.35 33.50 -13.12
N GLN A 117 9.13 32.98 -13.26
CA GLN A 117 8.01 33.73 -13.84
C GLN A 117 7.50 34.83 -12.93
N GLN A 118 7.48 34.62 -11.61
CA GLN A 118 7.18 35.68 -10.65
C GLN A 118 8.16 36.86 -10.76
N GLN A 119 9.45 36.58 -10.93
CA GLN A 119 10.44 37.65 -11.16
C GLN A 119 10.19 38.39 -12.47
N ARG A 120 9.86 37.67 -13.55
CA ARG A 120 9.50 38.29 -14.85
C ARG A 120 8.24 39.14 -14.75
N GLN A 121 7.23 38.67 -14.02
CA GLN A 121 6.02 39.42 -13.74
C GLN A 121 6.34 40.72 -13.00
N ALA A 122 7.13 40.67 -11.93
CA ALA A 122 7.50 41.87 -11.17
C ALA A 122 8.23 42.91 -12.04
N VAL A 123 9.16 42.47 -12.90
CA VAL A 123 9.85 43.36 -13.85
C VAL A 123 8.87 43.96 -14.87
N MET A 124 7.99 43.15 -15.44
CA MET A 124 7.01 43.62 -16.43
C MET A 124 6.01 44.61 -15.81
N GLU A 125 5.54 44.35 -14.60
CA GLU A 125 4.68 45.27 -13.85
C GLU A 125 5.37 46.61 -13.56
N ALA A 126 6.66 46.59 -13.21
CA ALA A 126 7.43 47.81 -13.03
C ALA A 126 7.53 48.63 -14.33
N VAL A 127 7.80 47.98 -15.47
CA VAL A 127 7.84 48.62 -16.80
C VAL A 127 6.46 49.16 -17.21
N TYR A 128 5.39 48.44 -16.89
CA TYR A 128 4.04 48.87 -17.18
C TYR A 128 3.66 50.12 -16.37
N ARG A 129 4.01 50.15 -15.08
CA ARG A 129 3.74 51.30 -14.19
C ARG A 129 4.48 52.57 -14.62
N THR A 130 5.62 52.46 -15.28
CA THR A 130 6.36 53.61 -15.85
C THR A 130 5.83 54.03 -17.24
N GLY A 131 4.73 53.45 -17.71
CA GLY A 131 4.06 53.82 -18.96
C GLY A 131 4.74 53.27 -20.22
N SER A 132 5.74 52.41 -20.07
CA SER A 132 6.56 51.90 -21.19
C SER A 132 6.15 50.51 -21.68
N GLY A 133 5.10 49.90 -21.09
CA GLY A 133 4.66 48.53 -21.40
C GLY A 133 3.25 48.47 -22.00
N ALA A 134 3.00 47.47 -22.86
CA ALA A 134 1.66 47.21 -23.39
C ALA A 134 0.82 46.37 -22.41
N THR A 135 -0.42 46.76 -22.16
CA THR A 135 -1.34 46.03 -21.26
C THR A 135 -1.52 44.57 -21.67
N SER A 136 -1.56 44.26 -22.96
CA SER A 136 -1.66 42.89 -23.47
C SER A 136 -0.48 42.00 -23.07
N GLN A 137 0.73 42.56 -23.00
CA GLN A 137 1.92 41.82 -22.55
C GLN A 137 1.84 41.50 -21.06
N VAL A 138 1.36 42.45 -20.24
CA VAL A 138 1.14 42.24 -18.79
C VAL A 138 0.12 41.15 -18.55
N LEU A 139 -1.04 41.21 -19.22
CA LEU A 139 -2.09 40.19 -19.10
C LEU A 139 -1.58 38.79 -19.50
N THR A 140 -0.77 38.71 -20.57
CA THR A 140 -0.16 37.44 -21.01
C THR A 140 0.78 36.87 -19.94
N VAL A 141 1.55 37.73 -19.27
CA VAL A 141 2.44 37.30 -18.18
C VAL A 141 1.64 36.83 -16.97
N TRP A 142 0.58 37.55 -16.58
CA TRP A 142 -0.29 37.14 -15.47
C TRP A 142 -0.96 35.79 -15.74
N GLN A 143 -1.58 35.62 -16.91
CA GLN A 143 -2.22 34.36 -17.29
C GLN A 143 -1.22 33.20 -17.25
N ARG A 144 0.00 33.41 -17.76
CA ARG A 144 1.05 32.38 -17.73
C ARG A 144 1.52 32.06 -16.31
N THR A 145 1.58 33.05 -15.41
CA THR A 145 1.89 32.82 -13.99
C THR A 145 0.80 31.98 -13.33
N GLU A 146 -0.48 32.29 -13.58
CA GLU A 146 -1.62 31.54 -13.06
C GLU A 146 -1.63 30.09 -13.57
N ASP A 147 -1.39 29.89 -14.87
CA ASP A 147 -1.29 28.55 -15.47
C ASP A 147 -0.20 27.69 -14.81
N ILE A 148 0.96 28.29 -14.52
CA ILE A 148 2.07 27.57 -13.87
C ILE A 148 1.76 27.31 -12.39
N ALA A 149 1.12 28.26 -11.70
CA ALA A 149 0.68 28.08 -10.32
C ALA A 149 -0.33 26.94 -10.20
N ALA A 150 -1.29 26.85 -11.12
CA ALA A 150 -2.27 25.77 -11.16
C ALA A 150 -1.60 24.40 -11.35
N ARG A 151 -0.60 24.31 -12.25
CA ARG A 151 0.18 23.06 -12.45
C ARG A 151 1.00 22.67 -11.23
N CYS A 152 1.60 23.63 -10.52
CA CYS A 152 2.27 23.37 -9.26
C CYS A 152 1.29 22.78 -8.23
N GLN A 153 0.08 23.34 -8.14
CA GLN A 153 -0.93 22.86 -7.22
C GLN A 153 -1.40 21.44 -7.55
N GLU A 154 -1.64 21.15 -8.83
CA GLU A 154 -2.01 19.81 -9.31
C GLU A 154 -0.92 18.78 -8.95
N GLN A 155 0.35 19.09 -9.23
CA GLN A 155 1.47 18.22 -8.88
C GLN A 155 1.61 17.98 -7.37
N HIS A 156 1.32 18.99 -6.54
CA HIS A 156 1.27 18.82 -5.08
C HIS A 156 0.16 17.88 -4.64
N ILE A 157 -1.02 17.96 -5.27
CA ILE A 157 -2.15 17.07 -4.98
C ILE A 157 -1.80 15.63 -5.35
N ASP A 158 -1.23 15.40 -6.53
CA ASP A 158 -0.80 14.08 -7.00
C ASP A 158 0.26 13.46 -6.08
N GLN A 159 1.23 14.28 -5.64
CA GLN A 159 2.23 13.85 -4.67
C GLN A 159 1.59 13.46 -3.34
N ALA A 160 0.69 14.28 -2.81
CA ALA A 160 -0.01 13.98 -1.57
C ALA A 160 -0.94 12.77 -1.66
N GLN A 161 -1.46 12.45 -2.85
CA GLN A 161 -2.21 11.23 -3.08
C GLN A 161 -1.29 10.00 -3.04
N THR A 162 -0.15 10.06 -3.74
CA THR A 162 0.84 8.97 -3.76
C THR A 162 1.36 8.64 -2.35
N VAL A 163 1.59 9.67 -1.53
CA VAL A 163 1.96 9.46 -0.11
C VAL A 163 0.83 8.78 0.67
N ARG A 164 -0.42 9.19 0.48
CA ARG A 164 -1.56 8.55 1.15
C ARG A 164 -1.75 7.09 0.75
N GLU A 165 -1.54 6.76 -0.53
CA GLU A 165 -1.57 5.38 -1.01
C GLU A 165 -0.48 4.52 -0.35
N LEU A 166 0.75 5.07 -0.23
CA LEU A 166 1.84 4.43 0.51
C LEU A 166 1.51 4.24 2.00
N GLU A 167 0.92 5.25 2.66
CA GLU A 167 0.53 5.18 4.06
C GLU A 167 -0.52 4.08 4.30
N VAL A 168 -1.52 3.98 3.42
CA VAL A 168 -2.55 2.93 3.51
C VAL A 168 -1.92 1.54 3.40
N LEU A 169 -0.98 1.33 2.47
CA LEU A 169 -0.30 0.05 2.32
C LEU A 169 0.61 -0.30 3.51
N VAL A 170 1.23 0.69 4.14
CA VAL A 170 2.26 0.50 5.17
C VAL A 170 1.71 0.48 6.59
N ASP A 171 0.69 1.28 6.90
CA ASP A 171 0.14 1.43 8.25
C ASP A 171 -1.28 0.86 8.40
N GLY A 172 -1.94 0.48 7.31
CA GLY A 172 -3.15 -0.36 7.31
C GLY A 172 -4.43 0.24 7.90
N ASP A 173 -4.39 1.32 8.70
CA ASP A 173 -5.60 1.95 9.29
C ASP A 173 -5.34 3.29 10.02
N SER A 174 -4.41 4.14 9.57
CA SER A 174 -4.17 5.44 10.21
C SER A 174 -5.31 6.46 9.96
N LEU A 175 -6.16 6.24 8.95
CA LEU A 175 -7.25 7.16 8.60
C LEU A 175 -8.53 6.99 9.44
N GLN A 176 -8.66 5.96 10.28
CA GLN A 176 -9.82 5.85 11.19
C GLN A 176 -9.61 6.54 12.55
N ARG A 177 -8.37 6.88 12.94
CA ARG A 177 -8.12 7.54 14.24
C ARG A 177 -8.17 9.07 14.22
N GLU A 178 -8.14 9.72 13.06
CA GLU A 178 -8.17 11.19 12.97
C GLU A 178 -9.48 11.79 12.42
N ALA A 179 -10.53 10.98 12.24
CA ALA A 179 -11.87 11.48 11.93
C ALA A 179 -12.60 11.97 13.20
N SER A 180 -12.10 13.03 13.82
CA SER A 180 -12.92 13.93 14.65
C SER A 180 -12.43 15.37 14.58
N PRO A 181 -12.82 16.13 13.54
CA PRO A 181 -12.96 17.57 13.69
C PRO A 181 -14.38 17.83 14.19
N SER A 182 -14.58 17.76 15.51
CA SER A 182 -15.72 18.44 16.14
C SER A 182 -15.44 19.94 16.15
N CYS A 183 -15.45 20.54 14.96
CA CYS A 183 -15.58 21.98 14.81
C CYS A 183 -17.03 22.34 15.19
N LYS A 184 -17.28 22.48 16.50
CA LYS A 184 -18.41 23.25 17.00
C LYS A 184 -18.19 24.69 16.52
N SER A 185 -18.88 25.06 15.45
CA SER A 185 -19.03 26.45 15.03
C SER A 185 -19.74 27.23 16.14
N THR A 186 -18.98 28.01 16.89
CA THR A 186 -19.48 29.16 17.63
C THR A 186 -19.99 30.18 16.61
N ARG A 187 -21.26 30.08 16.23
CA ARG A 187 -21.96 31.16 15.54
C ARG A 187 -22.33 32.22 16.57
N THR A 188 -21.47 33.21 16.73
CA THR A 188 -21.82 34.49 17.36
C THR A 188 -22.85 35.20 16.48
N HIS A 189 -24.12 35.14 16.86
CA HIS A 189 -25.12 36.07 16.36
C HIS A 189 -24.96 37.39 17.12
N SER A 190 -24.24 38.34 16.53
CA SER A 190 -24.34 39.76 16.86
C SER A 190 -25.26 40.41 15.84
N ASN A 191 -26.57 40.39 16.10
CA ASN A 191 -27.48 41.34 15.45
C ASN A 191 -27.63 42.53 16.39
N ALA A 192 -26.98 43.62 16.00
CA ALA A 192 -27.44 44.96 16.35
C ALA A 192 -28.75 45.17 15.58
N ASP A 193 -29.84 45.37 16.32
CA ASP A 193 -31.02 46.14 15.93
C ASP A 193 -31.91 46.26 17.18
N ALA A 194 -31.75 47.38 17.88
CA ALA A 194 -32.75 47.88 18.82
C ALA A 194 -32.84 49.39 18.63
N LEU A 195 -34.00 49.79 18.11
CA LEU A 195 -34.60 51.12 18.24
C LEU A 195 -34.72 51.53 19.71
#